data_AF-A0A660W7X3-F1
#
_entry.id   AF-A0A660W7X3-F1
#
_cell.length_a   1.000
_cell.length_b   1.000
_cell.length_c   1.000
_cell.angle_alpha   90.00
_cell.angle_beta   90.00
_cell.angle_gamma   90.00
#
_symmetry.space_group_name_H-M   'P 1'
#
loop_
_entity.id
_entity.type
_entity.pdbx_description
1 polymer ?
#
loop_
_entity_poly.entity_id
_entity_poly.type
_entity_poly.pdbx_seq_one_letter_code
_entity_poly.pdbx_strand_id
1 'polypeptide(L)'
;MENQVREKRWRKLAPITFAAILMLAGVSLAGDEAPDVAVEIERVALFKNGLGYFTSSAALPKGATTINIGQIPVPSNGTFWLGYPESLKVRAMITSMVDVEEAFSPRNVAELLQANPGRKVTLRTNLKDAPAITGTIVKVVSNDKPTPPSPYIMDVRRVSPGYGRRPWYGNSVIIIKTETGTVSLNAGSVIRADFGGDDITATVSVVSKKPSIRLELNKASRGQKVGLSYLARGITWSPSYMIDITDPKTAKFSAKAIVINEAADLRGVHLDLVTGFPNIQFGEVNSPVAMSQNLEGFLRSLTRGRSESNRRRGHTMQRQAMLRNMPMYADNVGAPVPGYSTARKGIVSE
;
A
#
# COMPACT_ATOMS: atom_id res chain seq x y z
N MET A 1 -92.53 -12.22 -37.14
CA MET A 1 -93.49 -11.21 -36.69
C MET A 1 -92.74 -10.08 -36.02
N GLU A 2 -92.43 -9.09 -36.85
CA GLU A 2 -92.54 -7.66 -36.59
C GLU A 2 -93.17 -7.27 -35.23
N ASN A 3 -92.40 -6.57 -34.39
CA ASN A 3 -92.82 -5.26 -33.88
C ASN A 3 -91.68 -4.57 -33.11
N GLN A 4 -91.30 -3.40 -33.63
CA GLN A 4 -90.61 -2.37 -32.86
C GLN A 4 -91.57 -1.73 -31.84
N VAL A 5 -91.02 -1.05 -30.83
CA VAL A 5 -91.29 0.39 -30.54
C VAL A 5 -90.44 0.88 -29.35
N ARG A 6 -89.66 1.95 -29.62
CA ARG A 6 -89.26 3.16 -28.85
C ARG A 6 -89.15 3.07 -27.30
N GLU A 7 -88.13 3.62 -26.66
CA GLU A 7 -87.94 5.09 -26.53
C GLU A 7 -86.50 5.55 -26.22
N LYS A 8 -86.21 6.77 -26.69
CA LYS A 8 -85.03 7.61 -26.46
C LYS A 8 -84.92 8.06 -25.00
N ARG A 9 -83.68 8.14 -24.49
CA ARG A 9 -83.17 9.39 -23.86
C ARG A 9 -81.65 9.43 -23.78
N TRP A 10 -81.08 10.42 -24.47
CA TRP A 10 -79.67 10.80 -24.41
C TRP A 10 -79.36 11.54 -23.10
N ARG A 11 -78.20 11.25 -22.49
CA ARG A 11 -77.36 12.29 -21.86
C ARG A 11 -75.95 11.77 -21.54
N LYS A 12 -75.02 12.24 -22.39
CA LYS A 12 -73.63 12.67 -22.14
C LYS A 12 -72.58 11.63 -21.71
N LEU A 13 -71.65 11.44 -22.65
CA LEU A 13 -70.29 10.92 -22.54
C LEU A 13 -69.48 11.63 -21.44
N ALA A 14 -68.72 10.85 -20.67
CA ALA A 14 -67.47 11.27 -20.07
C ALA A 14 -66.44 10.13 -20.31
N PRO A 15 -65.30 10.39 -20.96
CA PRO A 15 -64.26 9.38 -21.12
C PRO A 15 -63.41 9.35 -19.85
N ILE A 16 -63.46 8.26 -19.08
CA ILE A 16 -62.46 8.03 -18.03
C ILE A 16 -61.25 7.44 -18.72
N THR A 17 -60.28 8.32 -18.96
CA THR A 17 -58.94 8.03 -19.43
C THR A 17 -58.22 7.09 -18.45
N PHE A 18 -57.67 6.02 -19.04
CA PHE A 18 -56.80 5.04 -18.42
C PHE A 18 -55.46 5.73 -18.07
N ALA A 19 -55.22 6.03 -16.78
CA ALA A 19 -53.91 6.47 -16.30
C ALA A 19 -53.21 5.27 -15.63
N ALA A 20 -52.54 4.46 -16.44
CA ALA A 20 -51.60 3.46 -15.94
C ALA A 20 -50.36 4.20 -15.38
N ILE A 21 -50.28 4.31 -14.06
CA ILE A 21 -49.09 4.79 -13.38
C ILE A 21 -48.02 3.69 -13.51
N LEU A 22 -47.12 3.84 -14.47
CA LEU A 22 -45.86 3.11 -14.51
C LEU A 22 -44.99 3.62 -13.35
N MET A 23 -45.03 2.94 -12.21
CA MET A 23 -43.95 3.03 -11.23
C MET A 23 -42.71 2.38 -11.83
N LEU A 24 -41.85 3.18 -12.48
CA LEU A 24 -40.44 2.82 -12.61
C LEU A 24 -39.85 2.84 -11.20
N ALA A 25 -39.91 1.69 -10.53
CA ALA A 25 -38.98 1.39 -9.46
C ALA A 25 -37.58 1.40 -10.09
N GLY A 26 -36.87 2.51 -9.91
CA GLY A 26 -35.45 2.59 -10.19
C GLY A 26 -34.76 1.53 -9.35
N VAL A 27 -34.49 0.37 -9.95
CA VAL A 27 -33.50 -0.56 -9.43
C VAL A 27 -32.18 0.17 -9.58
N SER A 28 -31.75 0.84 -8.52
CA SER A 28 -30.32 1.15 -8.37
C SER A 28 -29.62 -0.18 -8.46
N LEU A 29 -28.94 -0.42 -9.58
CA LEU A 29 -27.86 -1.38 -9.65
C LEU A 29 -26.83 -0.88 -8.64
N ALA A 30 -26.93 -1.38 -7.41
CA ALA A 30 -25.80 -1.41 -6.51
C ALA A 30 -24.69 -2.10 -7.32
N GLY A 31 -23.67 -1.33 -7.71
CA GLY A 31 -22.45 -1.91 -8.21
C GLY A 31 -21.93 -2.81 -7.10
N ASP A 32 -22.01 -4.12 -7.31
CA ASP A 32 -21.54 -5.12 -6.35
C ASP A 32 -20.02 -4.92 -6.24
N GLU A 33 -19.60 -4.13 -5.25
CA GLU A 33 -18.21 -3.85 -4.99
C GLU A 33 -17.57 -5.19 -4.59
N ALA A 34 -16.60 -5.64 -5.40
CA ALA A 34 -15.99 -6.95 -5.20
C ALA A 34 -15.41 -7.03 -3.78
N PRO A 35 -15.74 -8.06 -2.99
CA PRO A 35 -15.27 -8.15 -1.61
C PRO A 35 -13.75 -8.18 -1.55
N ASP A 36 -13.18 -7.39 -0.64
CA ASP A 36 -11.77 -7.40 -0.30
C ASP A 36 -11.45 -8.53 0.69
N VAL A 37 -10.35 -9.25 0.43
CA VAL A 37 -9.88 -10.33 1.28
C VAL A 37 -8.45 -10.06 1.69
N ALA A 38 -8.18 -10.08 3.00
CA ALA A 38 -6.82 -9.96 3.53
C ALA A 38 -5.97 -11.19 3.17
N VAL A 39 -4.67 -10.95 2.94
CA VAL A 39 -3.69 -12.00 2.70
C VAL A 39 -2.97 -12.29 4.01
N GLU A 40 -2.98 -13.56 4.42
CA GLU A 40 -2.28 -14.03 5.62
C GLU A 40 -0.93 -14.64 5.23
N ILE A 41 0.15 -14.18 5.85
CA ILE A 41 1.49 -14.75 5.65
C ILE A 41 1.66 -15.91 6.63
N GLU A 42 1.89 -17.11 6.10
CA GLU A 42 2.00 -18.35 6.91
C GLU A 42 3.46 -18.73 7.17
N ARG A 43 4.32 -18.51 6.17
CA ARG A 43 5.74 -18.86 6.23
C ARG A 43 6.58 -17.85 5.46
N VAL A 44 7.77 -17.55 5.99
CA VAL A 44 8.79 -16.77 5.29
C VAL A 44 10.14 -17.47 5.40
N ALA A 45 10.80 -17.72 4.27
CA ALA A 45 12.19 -18.12 4.26
C ALA A 45 13.08 -16.90 4.01
N LEU A 46 13.92 -16.55 4.98
CA LEU A 46 14.75 -15.35 4.97
C LEU A 46 16.13 -15.66 4.42
N PHE A 47 16.57 -14.88 3.44
CA PHE A 47 17.91 -14.93 2.89
C PHE A 47 18.74 -13.75 3.37
N LYS A 48 20.05 -13.94 3.49
CA LYS A 48 20.98 -12.90 4.01
C LYS A 48 21.17 -11.70 3.06
N ASN A 49 20.62 -11.75 1.84
CA ASN A 49 20.75 -10.70 0.81
C ASN A 49 19.54 -9.75 0.76
N GLY A 50 18.66 -9.79 1.76
CA GLY A 50 17.48 -8.92 1.79
C GLY A 50 16.24 -9.48 1.08
N LEU A 51 16.30 -10.71 0.57
CA LEU A 51 15.15 -11.41 0.01
C LEU A 51 14.48 -12.30 1.06
N GLY A 52 13.16 -12.40 0.97
CA GLY A 52 12.35 -13.42 1.64
C GLY A 52 11.46 -14.14 0.64
N TYR A 53 11.34 -15.47 0.77
CA TYR A 53 10.31 -16.25 0.08
C TYR A 53 9.09 -16.36 0.98
N PHE A 54 7.99 -15.75 0.57
CA PHE A 54 6.74 -15.69 1.30
C PHE A 54 5.79 -16.75 0.76
N THR A 55 5.21 -17.52 1.66
CA THR A 55 4.03 -18.34 1.40
C THR A 55 2.88 -17.70 2.17
N SER A 56 1.87 -17.29 1.42
CA SER A 56 0.69 -16.60 1.93
C SER A 56 -0.57 -17.26 1.43
N SER A 57 -1.70 -16.91 2.02
CA SER A 57 -2.99 -17.43 1.61
C SER A 57 -4.13 -16.43 1.81
N ALA A 58 -5.23 -16.66 1.11
CA ALA A 58 -6.45 -15.87 1.22
C ALA A 58 -7.67 -16.79 1.17
N ALA A 59 -8.61 -16.61 2.09
CA ALA A 59 -9.88 -17.34 2.11
C ALA A 59 -10.92 -16.60 1.27
N LEU A 60 -11.38 -17.23 0.18
CA LEU A 60 -12.32 -16.58 -0.73
C LEU A 60 -13.75 -16.58 -0.16
N PRO A 61 -14.50 -15.48 -0.20
CA PRO A 61 -15.87 -15.43 0.30
C PRO A 61 -16.79 -16.35 -0.51
N LYS A 62 -17.76 -17.00 0.17
CA LYS A 62 -18.75 -17.85 -0.48
C LYS A 62 -19.70 -17.01 -1.35
N GLY A 63 -20.06 -17.50 -2.53
CA GLY A 63 -20.98 -16.82 -3.43
C GLY A 63 -20.33 -15.77 -4.36
N ALA A 64 -19.12 -15.31 -4.04
CA ALA A 64 -18.45 -14.29 -4.85
C ALA A 64 -17.86 -14.86 -6.14
N THR A 65 -18.03 -14.12 -7.24
CA THR A 65 -17.44 -14.42 -8.56
C THR A 65 -16.28 -13.49 -8.91
N THR A 66 -16.26 -12.29 -8.30
CA THR A 66 -15.17 -11.32 -8.42
C THR A 66 -14.73 -10.96 -7.02
N ILE A 67 -13.43 -11.03 -6.75
CA ILE A 67 -12.85 -10.86 -5.41
C ILE A 67 -11.59 -10.02 -5.53
N ASN A 68 -11.39 -9.05 -4.64
CA ASN A 68 -10.14 -8.31 -4.55
C ASN A 68 -9.24 -8.98 -3.50
N ILE A 69 -8.04 -9.34 -3.90
CA ILE A 69 -7.01 -9.87 -3.00
C ILE A 69 -6.22 -8.69 -2.45
N GLY A 70 -6.06 -8.67 -1.13
CA GLY A 70 -5.32 -7.67 -0.39
C GLY A 70 -3.86 -7.55 -0.80
N GLN A 71 -3.19 -6.54 -0.27
CA GLN A 71 -1.85 -6.20 -0.71
C GLN A 71 -0.80 -7.23 -0.25
N ILE A 72 0.26 -7.40 -1.05
CA ILE A 72 1.40 -8.30 -0.78
C ILE A 72 2.75 -7.58 -0.96
N PRO A 73 3.83 -8.01 -0.28
CA PRO A 73 5.18 -7.52 -0.56
C PRO A 73 5.48 -7.60 -2.05
N VAL A 74 6.20 -6.59 -2.56
CA VAL A 74 6.47 -6.48 -4.01
C VAL A 74 7.23 -7.71 -4.49
N PRO A 75 6.62 -8.55 -5.33
CA PRO A 75 7.30 -9.73 -5.83
C PRO A 75 8.45 -9.34 -6.75
N SER A 76 9.51 -10.12 -6.73
CA SER A 76 10.56 -10.09 -7.74
C SER A 76 10.01 -10.62 -9.07
N ASN A 77 10.60 -10.18 -10.17
CA ASN A 77 10.12 -10.52 -11.49
C ASN A 77 10.26 -12.02 -11.75
N GLY A 78 9.19 -12.64 -12.27
CA GLY A 78 9.15 -14.08 -12.52
C GLY A 78 8.98 -14.94 -11.27
N THR A 79 8.75 -14.34 -10.09
CA THR A 79 8.61 -15.06 -8.83
C THR A 79 7.26 -14.88 -8.17
N PHE A 80 6.18 -14.66 -8.92
CA PHE A 80 4.84 -14.57 -8.36
C PHE A 80 4.02 -15.77 -8.85
N TRP A 81 3.48 -16.54 -7.92
CA TRP A 81 2.68 -17.73 -8.22
C TRP A 81 1.39 -17.73 -7.42
N LEU A 82 0.27 -18.02 -8.10
CA LEU A 82 -1.04 -18.24 -7.50
C LEU A 82 -1.34 -19.74 -7.55
N GLY A 83 -1.48 -20.37 -6.39
CA GLY A 83 -1.95 -21.74 -6.25
C GLY A 83 -3.42 -21.78 -5.84
N TYR A 84 -4.20 -22.68 -6.44
CA TYR A 84 -5.61 -22.85 -6.09
C TYR A 84 -6.05 -24.30 -6.33
N PRO A 85 -7.08 -24.80 -5.61
CA PRO A 85 -7.58 -26.16 -5.78
C PRO A 85 -8.27 -26.33 -7.14
N GLU A 86 -8.28 -27.55 -7.69
CA GLU A 86 -8.89 -27.86 -9.00
C GLU A 86 -10.39 -27.52 -9.09
N SER A 87 -11.07 -27.51 -7.93
CA SER A 87 -12.48 -27.15 -7.80
C SER A 87 -12.74 -25.67 -8.06
N LEU A 88 -11.72 -24.81 -7.96
CA LEU A 88 -11.81 -23.38 -8.24
C LEU A 88 -11.51 -23.12 -9.73
N LYS A 89 -12.47 -22.53 -10.43
CA LYS A 89 -12.32 -22.18 -11.85
C LYS A 89 -11.98 -20.71 -12.00
N VAL A 90 -10.69 -20.39 -11.89
CA VAL A 90 -10.17 -19.04 -12.13
C VAL A 90 -10.30 -18.69 -13.62
N ARG A 91 -10.90 -17.53 -13.91
CA ARG A 91 -11.05 -16.96 -15.24
C ARG A 91 -9.88 -16.03 -15.56
N ALA A 92 -9.63 -15.08 -14.66
CA ALA A 92 -8.64 -14.05 -14.83
C ALA A 92 -8.11 -13.57 -13.48
N MET A 93 -6.89 -13.04 -13.50
CA MET A 93 -6.31 -12.29 -12.40
C MET A 93 -5.77 -10.99 -12.98
N ILE A 94 -6.34 -9.87 -12.55
CA ILE A 94 -6.12 -8.56 -13.13
C ILE A 94 -5.55 -7.66 -12.03
N THR A 95 -4.51 -6.90 -12.36
CA THR A 95 -4.00 -5.86 -11.44
C THR A 95 -4.37 -4.50 -11.97
N SER A 96 -4.96 -3.67 -11.11
CA SER A 96 -5.34 -2.30 -11.43
C SER A 96 -5.08 -1.34 -10.27
N MET A 97 -4.83 -0.07 -10.60
CA MET A 97 -4.75 0.99 -9.60
C MET A 97 -6.17 1.35 -9.18
N VAL A 98 -6.47 1.20 -7.90
CA VAL A 98 -7.73 1.60 -7.29
C VAL A 98 -7.50 2.83 -6.42
N ASP A 99 -8.48 3.73 -6.44
CA ASP A 99 -8.51 4.90 -5.57
C ASP A 99 -8.95 4.44 -4.17
N VAL A 100 -8.13 4.69 -3.17
CA VAL A 100 -8.36 4.34 -1.76
C VAL A 100 -8.35 5.62 -0.95
N GLU A 101 -9.49 5.95 -0.35
CA GLU A 101 -9.60 7.07 0.56
C GLU A 101 -8.98 6.72 1.91
N GLU A 102 -7.97 7.48 2.29
CA GLU A 102 -7.31 7.35 3.59
C GLU A 102 -7.47 8.64 4.39
N ALA A 103 -7.92 8.48 5.62
CA ALA A 103 -8.06 9.57 6.58
C ALA A 103 -6.72 9.79 7.31
N PHE A 104 -6.16 10.99 7.19
CA PHE A 104 -4.95 11.39 7.93
C PHE A 104 -5.21 12.63 8.77
N SER A 105 -4.47 12.75 9.89
CA SER A 105 -4.37 14.01 10.62
C SER A 105 -3.57 15.02 9.79
N PRO A 106 -4.05 16.26 9.62
CA PRO A 106 -3.33 17.31 8.90
C PRO A 106 -1.93 17.54 9.48
N ARG A 107 -0.94 17.61 8.61
CA ARG A 107 0.48 17.84 8.97
C ARG A 107 0.89 19.30 8.85
N ASN A 108 0.10 20.10 8.16
CA ASN A 108 0.36 21.53 7.95
C ASN A 108 -0.96 22.33 7.88
N VAL A 109 -0.84 23.66 7.97
CA VAL A 109 -1.99 24.58 7.95
C VAL A 109 -2.77 24.48 6.63
N ALA A 110 -2.10 24.18 5.51
CA ALA A 110 -2.76 24.06 4.21
C ALA A 110 -3.68 22.82 4.13
N GLU A 111 -3.22 21.67 4.61
CA GLU A 111 -4.00 20.43 4.74
C GLU A 111 -5.20 20.66 5.67
N LEU A 112 -5.01 21.39 6.78
CA LEU A 112 -6.10 21.72 7.70
C LEU A 112 -7.14 22.66 7.05
N LEU A 113 -6.71 23.66 6.28
CA LEU A 113 -7.61 24.54 5.54
C LEU A 113 -8.35 23.79 4.42
N GLN A 114 -7.72 22.79 3.80
CA GLN A 114 -8.35 21.94 2.78
C GLN A 114 -9.49 21.08 3.36
N ALA A 115 -9.37 20.62 4.60
CA ALA A 115 -10.42 19.85 5.28
C ALA A 115 -11.65 20.68 5.69
N ASN A 116 -11.57 22.02 5.65
CA ASN A 116 -12.57 22.92 6.23
C ASN A 116 -13.15 23.94 5.22
N PRO A 117 -13.61 23.54 4.02
CA PRO A 117 -14.26 24.48 3.10
C PRO A 117 -15.54 25.06 3.72
N GLY A 118 -15.85 26.32 3.40
CA GLY A 118 -17.04 27.02 3.90
C GLY A 118 -16.90 27.61 5.31
N ARG A 119 -15.81 27.34 6.05
CA ARG A 119 -15.57 27.91 7.38
C ARG A 119 -14.96 29.30 7.31
N LYS A 120 -15.32 30.13 8.29
CA LYS A 120 -14.71 31.46 8.50
C LYS A 120 -13.35 31.28 9.18
N VAL A 121 -12.32 31.88 8.60
CA VAL A 121 -10.94 31.79 9.09
C VAL A 121 -10.27 33.16 9.00
N THR A 122 -9.41 33.45 9.96
CA THR A 122 -8.48 34.58 9.93
C THR A 122 -7.07 34.05 9.69
N LEU A 123 -6.49 34.41 8.55
CA LEU A 123 -5.15 33.99 8.16
C LEU A 123 -4.12 35.11 8.41
N ARG A 124 -2.96 34.71 8.90
CA ARG A 124 -1.78 35.58 8.99
C ARG A 124 -0.69 35.04 8.08
N THR A 125 -0.06 35.93 7.32
CA THR A 125 1.01 35.58 6.39
C THR A 125 2.39 35.90 6.98
N ASN A 126 3.45 35.40 6.35
CA ASN A 126 4.84 35.64 6.72
C ASN A 126 5.36 37.05 6.34
N LEU A 127 4.54 37.89 5.71
CA LEU A 127 4.88 39.29 5.46
C LEU A 127 4.74 40.09 6.76
N LYS A 128 5.85 40.72 7.20
CA LYS A 128 5.95 41.40 8.50
C LYS A 128 4.90 42.50 8.75
N ASP A 129 4.29 43.05 7.70
CA ASP A 129 3.32 44.15 7.79
C ASP A 129 1.99 43.88 7.06
N ALA A 130 1.73 42.63 6.66
CA ALA A 130 0.48 42.31 5.98
C ALA A 130 -0.68 42.24 6.99
N PRO A 131 -1.83 42.90 6.71
CA PRO A 131 -3.01 42.78 7.56
C PRO A 131 -3.52 41.34 7.57
N ALA A 132 -4.13 40.93 8.69
CA ALA A 132 -4.77 39.64 8.80
C ALA A 132 -5.94 39.55 7.82
N ILE A 133 -6.03 38.45 7.08
CA ILE A 133 -7.06 38.25 6.05
C ILE A 133 -8.16 37.41 6.67
N THR A 134 -9.35 37.99 6.83
CA THR A 134 -10.52 37.29 7.37
C THR A 134 -11.52 37.03 6.26
N GLY A 135 -11.97 35.78 6.15
CA GLY A 135 -12.99 35.42 5.17
C GLY A 135 -13.37 33.95 5.24
N THR A 136 -14.14 33.49 4.25
CA THR A 136 -14.62 32.12 4.15
C THR A 136 -13.75 31.31 3.19
N ILE A 137 -13.31 30.12 3.61
CA ILE A 137 -12.53 29.21 2.77
C ILE A 137 -13.40 28.74 1.62
N VAL A 138 -13.02 29.02 0.37
CA VAL A 138 -13.77 28.56 -0.81
C VAL A 138 -13.20 27.24 -1.30
N LYS A 139 -11.90 27.20 -1.53
CA LYS A 139 -11.20 26.02 -2.05
C LYS A 139 -9.71 26.15 -1.76
N VAL A 140 -9.09 25.06 -1.33
CA VAL A 140 -7.63 24.92 -1.37
C VAL A 140 -7.29 24.10 -2.60
N VAL A 141 -6.60 24.72 -3.54
CA VAL A 141 -6.09 24.05 -4.74
C VAL A 141 -4.70 23.54 -4.40
N SER A 142 -4.64 22.30 -3.92
CA SER A 142 -3.37 21.60 -3.71
C SER A 142 -2.86 21.08 -5.07
N ASN A 143 -1.60 21.38 -5.38
CA ASN A 143 -0.92 20.76 -6.54
C ASN A 143 -0.26 19.41 -6.15
N ASP A 144 -0.45 19.01 -4.89
CA ASP A 144 0.05 17.74 -4.37
C ASP A 144 -0.87 16.60 -4.83
N LYS A 145 -0.30 15.75 -5.70
CA LYS A 145 -0.75 14.36 -5.77
C LYS A 145 -0.43 13.76 -4.40
N PRO A 146 -1.41 13.25 -3.66
CA PRO A 146 -1.12 12.72 -2.34
C PRO A 146 -0.08 11.61 -2.37
N THR A 147 0.89 11.66 -1.47
CA THR A 147 1.84 10.56 -1.23
C THR A 147 2.29 10.55 0.23
N PRO A 148 1.81 9.58 1.04
CA PRO A 148 2.68 8.65 1.79
C PRO A 148 2.00 7.28 2.11
N PRO A 149 2.62 6.29 2.81
CA PRO A 149 4.04 5.95 2.98
C PRO A 149 4.43 4.69 2.16
N SER A 150 5.72 4.46 1.93
CA SER A 150 6.25 3.16 1.49
C SER A 150 7.35 2.75 2.43
N PRO A 151 7.29 1.50 2.93
CA PRO A 151 8.51 0.70 2.91
C PRO A 151 8.25 -0.80 2.66
N TYR A 152 7.42 -1.20 1.68
CA TYR A 152 6.95 -2.57 1.34
C TYR A 152 5.67 -2.98 2.10
N ILE A 153 4.51 -2.87 1.46
CA ILE A 153 3.88 -3.83 0.52
C ILE A 153 3.36 -3.09 -0.73
N MET A 154 3.55 -3.64 -1.95
CA MET A 154 3.28 -3.03 -3.28
C MET A 154 3.80 -1.58 -3.50
N ASP A 155 5.11 -1.43 -3.44
CA ASP A 155 5.87 -0.18 -3.45
C ASP A 155 5.72 0.71 -4.71
N VAL A 156 5.29 1.96 -4.50
CA VAL A 156 5.24 3.07 -5.46
C VAL A 156 6.52 3.94 -5.47
N ARG A 157 7.68 3.39 -5.10
CA ARG A 157 8.95 4.15 -5.04
C ARG A 157 9.43 4.60 -6.43
N ARG A 158 8.97 5.82 -6.74
CA ARG A 158 9.58 6.89 -7.53
C ARG A 158 9.50 6.72 -9.05
N VAL A 159 8.64 7.53 -9.67
CA VAL A 159 9.12 8.33 -10.81
C VAL A 159 10.40 8.98 -10.29
N SER A 160 11.56 8.46 -10.71
CA SER A 160 12.84 9.10 -10.46
C SER A 160 12.66 10.57 -10.82
N PRO A 161 12.65 11.53 -9.87
CA PRO A 161 12.92 12.89 -10.26
C PRO A 161 14.34 12.79 -10.79
N GLY A 162 14.52 12.93 -12.11
CA GLY A 162 15.85 13.13 -12.65
C GLY A 162 16.57 14.12 -11.73
N TYR A 163 17.81 13.75 -11.37
CA TYR A 163 18.75 14.56 -10.60
C TYR A 163 18.37 16.05 -10.61
N GLY A 164 17.92 16.58 -9.47
CA GLY A 164 17.82 18.03 -9.25
C GLY A 164 16.44 18.65 -9.01
N ARG A 165 15.32 17.92 -9.01
CA ARG A 165 14.06 18.49 -8.49
C ARG A 165 13.81 18.02 -7.07
N ARG A 166 14.08 18.92 -6.11
CA ARG A 166 13.43 18.90 -4.79
C ARG A 166 11.94 18.61 -5.01
N PRO A 167 11.27 17.80 -4.16
CA PRO A 167 9.82 17.76 -4.18
C PRO A 167 9.36 19.21 -3.99
N TRP A 168 8.91 19.81 -5.08
CA TRP A 168 8.15 21.04 -5.00
C TRP A 168 6.90 20.59 -4.27
N TYR A 169 6.83 20.83 -2.96
CA TYR A 169 5.53 21.02 -2.33
C TYR A 169 4.80 21.95 -3.27
N GLY A 170 3.71 21.46 -3.85
CA GLY A 170 2.95 22.21 -4.81
C GLY A 170 2.72 23.61 -4.27
N ASN A 171 2.81 24.64 -5.12
CA ASN A 171 2.30 25.96 -4.78
C ASN A 171 0.78 25.81 -4.55
N SER A 172 0.37 25.38 -3.36
CA SER A 172 -1.02 25.22 -3.01
C SER A 172 -1.60 26.62 -2.91
N VAL A 173 -2.67 26.88 -3.66
CA VAL A 173 -3.33 28.18 -3.66
C VAL A 173 -4.57 28.09 -2.81
N ILE A 174 -4.67 28.97 -1.82
CA ILE A 174 -5.83 29.08 -0.95
C ILE A 174 -6.70 30.20 -1.48
N ILE A 175 -7.97 29.89 -1.78
CA ILE A 175 -8.95 30.87 -2.24
C ILE A 175 -9.90 31.17 -1.08
N ILE A 176 -9.99 32.45 -0.71
CA ILE A 176 -10.80 32.95 0.40
C ILE A 176 -11.75 34.01 -0.13
N LYS A 177 -13.03 33.89 0.23
CA LYS A 177 -14.03 34.93 -0.02
C LYS A 177 -14.04 35.90 1.16
N THR A 178 -13.61 37.13 0.94
CA THR A 178 -13.65 38.23 1.90
C THR A 178 -14.81 39.18 1.56
N GLU A 179 -15.12 40.12 2.44
CA GLU A 179 -16.15 41.13 2.21
C GLU A 179 -15.80 42.06 1.03
N THR A 180 -14.51 42.32 0.82
CA THR A 180 -14.00 43.18 -0.27
C THR A 180 -13.79 42.44 -1.59
N GLY A 181 -13.99 41.12 -1.62
CA GLY A 181 -13.80 40.28 -2.82
C GLY A 181 -13.08 38.96 -2.54
N THR A 182 -12.73 38.24 -3.61
CA THR A 182 -12.01 36.97 -3.52
C THR A 182 -10.50 37.21 -3.48
N VAL A 183 -9.83 36.67 -2.46
CA VAL A 183 -8.37 36.76 -2.29
C VAL A 183 -7.75 35.39 -2.51
N SER A 184 -6.67 35.33 -3.29
CA SER A 184 -5.84 34.13 -3.46
C SER A 184 -4.51 34.30 -2.73
N LEU A 185 -4.13 33.26 -1.99
CA LEU A 185 -2.90 33.24 -1.20
C LEU A 185 -2.09 31.99 -1.51
N ASN A 186 -0.77 32.12 -1.49
CA ASN A 186 0.10 30.95 -1.47
C ASN A 186 0.00 30.29 -0.09
N ALA A 187 -0.27 28.99 -0.02
CA ALA A 187 -0.39 28.28 1.23
C ALA A 187 0.90 28.32 2.07
N GLY A 188 2.07 28.34 1.42
CA GLY A 188 3.37 28.44 2.08
C GLY A 188 3.65 29.82 2.69
N SER A 189 2.87 30.86 2.35
CA SER A 189 2.99 32.16 3.02
C SER A 189 2.15 32.24 4.30
N VAL A 190 1.24 31.31 4.56
CA VAL A 190 0.37 31.30 5.73
C VAL A 190 1.11 30.71 6.93
N ILE A 191 1.28 31.50 7.99
CA ILE A 191 1.97 31.08 9.22
C ILE A 191 1.00 30.72 10.34
N ARG A 192 -0.25 31.20 10.26
CA ARG A 192 -1.28 30.96 11.28
C ARG A 192 -2.67 31.03 10.65
N ALA A 193 -3.54 30.13 11.09
CA ALA A 193 -4.97 30.13 10.78
C ALA A 193 -5.76 30.07 12.10
N ASP A 194 -6.56 31.11 12.35
CA ASP A 194 -7.49 31.16 13.47
C ASP A 194 -8.91 30.89 12.94
N PHE A 195 -9.50 29.77 13.35
CA PHE A 195 -10.85 29.39 12.92
C PHE A 195 -11.91 30.02 13.82
N GLY A 196 -13.03 30.44 13.24
CA GLY A 196 -14.18 30.88 14.02
C GLY A 196 -15.00 29.68 14.51
N GLY A 197 -14.97 29.43 15.82
CA GLY A 197 -15.71 28.35 16.49
C GLY A 197 -14.91 27.06 16.69
N ASP A 198 -15.41 26.16 17.54
CA ASP A 198 -14.65 24.99 18.03
C ASP A 198 -14.78 23.74 17.15
N ASP A 199 -15.75 23.71 16.22
CA ASP A 199 -16.02 22.56 15.35
C ASP A 199 -15.15 22.57 14.08
N ILE A 200 -13.87 22.23 14.21
CA ILE A 200 -12.97 22.06 13.05
C ILE A 200 -12.81 20.58 12.67
N THR A 201 -12.81 20.29 11.37
CA THR A 201 -12.45 18.97 10.87
C THR A 201 -10.94 18.81 10.91
N ALA A 202 -10.44 17.99 11.83
CA ALA A 202 -9.02 17.67 11.99
C ALA A 202 -8.60 16.38 11.25
N THR A 203 -9.32 16.04 10.18
CA THR A 203 -9.08 14.85 9.36
C THR A 203 -9.15 15.23 7.89
N VAL A 204 -8.15 14.84 7.11
CA VAL A 204 -8.12 15.02 5.65
C VAL A 204 -8.28 13.66 5.01
N SER A 205 -9.31 13.52 4.19
CA SER A 205 -9.45 12.36 3.30
C SER A 205 -8.57 12.56 2.08
N VAL A 206 -7.65 11.65 1.89
CA VAL A 206 -6.69 11.65 0.81
C VAL A 206 -6.98 10.46 -0.09
N VAL A 207 -7.30 10.73 -1.36
CA VAL A 207 -7.46 9.68 -2.37
C VAL A 207 -6.08 9.20 -2.81
N SER A 208 -5.65 8.05 -2.33
CA SER A 208 -4.39 7.40 -2.71
C SER A 208 -4.63 6.35 -3.80
N LYS A 209 -3.77 6.28 -4.82
CA LYS A 209 -3.83 5.18 -5.80
C LYS A 209 -3.02 4.00 -5.28
N LYS A 210 -3.70 2.89 -5.02
CA LYS A 210 -3.07 1.64 -4.57
C LYS A 210 -3.27 0.54 -5.60
N PRO A 211 -2.26 -0.32 -5.83
CA PRO A 211 -2.45 -1.49 -6.66
C PRO A 211 -3.31 -2.53 -5.93
N SER A 212 -4.29 -3.08 -6.63
CA SER A 212 -5.16 -4.16 -6.15
C SER A 212 -5.15 -5.31 -7.15
N ILE A 213 -5.24 -6.55 -6.65
CA ILE A 213 -5.29 -7.77 -7.45
C ILE A 213 -6.75 -8.26 -7.47
N ARG A 214 -7.43 -8.13 -8.59
CA ARG A 214 -8.78 -8.67 -8.80
C ARG A 214 -8.71 -10.09 -9.34
N LEU A 215 -9.30 -11.03 -8.63
CA LEU A 215 -9.51 -12.40 -9.04
C LEU A 215 -10.94 -12.57 -9.58
N GLU A 216 -11.06 -13.07 -10.81
CA GLU A 216 -12.34 -13.36 -11.45
C GLU A 216 -12.51 -14.87 -11.62
N LEU A 217 -13.68 -15.39 -11.26
CA LEU A 217 -14.00 -16.80 -11.27
C LEU A 217 -15.12 -17.09 -12.28
N ASN A 218 -15.02 -18.23 -12.98
CA ASN A 218 -16.08 -18.71 -13.87
C ASN A 218 -17.32 -19.22 -13.09
N LYS A 219 -17.12 -19.60 -11.83
CA LYS A 219 -18.18 -20.05 -10.92
C LYS A 219 -17.96 -19.42 -9.56
N ALA A 220 -19.05 -19.11 -8.86
CA ALA A 220 -18.99 -18.57 -7.52
C ALA A 220 -18.12 -19.44 -6.59
N SER A 221 -17.30 -18.78 -5.78
CA SER A 221 -16.50 -19.43 -4.75
C SER A 221 -17.41 -20.16 -3.75
N ARG A 222 -16.96 -21.32 -3.29
CA ARG A 222 -17.57 -22.13 -2.24
C ARG A 222 -16.89 -21.94 -0.89
N GLY A 223 -16.03 -20.92 -0.75
CA GLY A 223 -15.24 -20.71 0.46
C GLY A 223 -13.84 -21.30 0.36
N GLN A 224 -13.32 -21.57 -0.84
CA GLN A 224 -12.01 -22.16 -1.00
C GLN A 224 -10.88 -21.20 -0.60
N LYS A 225 -9.74 -21.77 -0.23
CA LYS A 225 -8.50 -21.06 0.05
C LYS A 225 -7.63 -21.02 -1.21
N VAL A 226 -7.01 -19.87 -1.48
CA VAL A 226 -5.97 -19.72 -2.50
C VAL A 226 -4.63 -19.44 -1.82
N GLY A 227 -3.54 -19.91 -2.43
CA GLY A 227 -2.18 -19.67 -1.97
C GLY A 227 -1.46 -18.69 -2.89
N LEU A 228 -0.68 -17.78 -2.30
CA LEU A 228 0.21 -16.87 -3.01
C LEU A 228 1.63 -17.17 -2.56
N SER A 229 2.53 -17.41 -3.52
CA SER A 229 3.94 -17.62 -3.23
C SER A 229 4.78 -16.61 -3.99
N TYR A 230 5.74 -15.97 -3.32
CA TYR A 230 6.59 -15.00 -3.98
C TYR A 230 7.91 -14.70 -3.25
N LEU A 231 8.92 -14.28 -4.02
CA LEU A 231 10.12 -13.66 -3.45
C LEU A 231 9.97 -12.15 -3.40
N ALA A 232 10.16 -11.54 -2.25
CA ALA A 232 10.14 -10.09 -2.11
C ALA A 232 11.34 -9.58 -1.31
N ARG A 233 11.65 -8.29 -1.49
CA ARG A 233 12.67 -7.58 -0.70
C ARG A 233 12.09 -7.03 0.59
N GLY A 234 12.99 -6.61 1.47
CA GLY A 234 12.65 -5.90 2.70
C GLY A 234 12.72 -6.79 3.94
N ILE A 235 13.24 -8.01 3.83
CA ILE A 235 13.42 -8.88 4.99
C ILE A 235 14.76 -9.61 4.91
N THR A 236 15.45 -9.70 6.04
CA THR A 236 16.70 -10.45 6.14
C THR A 236 16.97 -10.91 7.55
N TRP A 237 18.00 -11.74 7.70
CA TRP A 237 18.48 -12.20 8.99
C TRP A 237 20.00 -12.16 9.05
N SER A 238 20.53 -11.97 10.26
CA SER A 238 21.96 -11.98 10.55
C SER A 238 22.26 -12.95 11.70
N PRO A 239 23.04 -14.03 11.46
CA PRO A 239 23.45 -14.94 12.53
C PRO A 239 24.52 -14.31 13.44
N SER A 240 24.52 -14.76 14.68
CA SER A 240 25.56 -14.52 15.68
C SER A 240 25.81 -15.82 16.45
N TYR A 241 27.00 -16.39 16.30
CA TYR A 241 27.38 -17.64 16.95
C TYR A 241 28.46 -17.38 18.01
N MET A 242 28.37 -18.06 19.14
CA MET A 242 29.40 -18.06 20.18
C MET A 242 29.79 -19.51 20.45
N ILE A 243 31.09 -19.79 20.41
CA ILE A 243 31.68 -21.08 20.79
C ILE A 243 32.50 -20.85 22.05
N ASP A 244 32.11 -21.47 23.14
CA ASP A 244 32.87 -21.48 24.39
C ASP A 244 33.64 -22.82 24.47
N ILE A 245 34.97 -22.70 24.44
CA ILE A 245 35.94 -23.81 24.49
C ILE A 245 36.72 -23.85 25.82
N THR A 246 36.17 -23.24 26.87
CA THR A 246 36.83 -23.19 28.20
C THR A 246 37.00 -24.58 28.81
N ASP A 247 36.13 -25.54 28.46
CA ASP A 247 36.31 -26.95 28.82
C ASP A 247 37.15 -27.67 27.74
N PRO A 248 38.30 -28.27 28.08
CA PRO A 248 39.17 -28.95 27.13
C PRO A 248 38.55 -30.20 26.47
N LYS A 249 37.44 -30.72 27.00
CA LYS A 249 36.74 -31.90 26.45
C LYS A 249 35.39 -31.57 25.82
N THR A 250 34.80 -30.41 26.10
CA THR A 250 33.48 -30.04 25.61
C THR A 250 33.44 -28.61 25.10
N ALA A 251 32.84 -28.39 23.92
CA ALA A 251 32.58 -27.06 23.39
C ALA A 251 31.09 -26.73 23.53
N LYS A 252 30.77 -25.57 24.08
CA LYS A 252 29.39 -25.07 24.13
C LYS A 252 29.14 -24.18 22.92
N PHE A 253 28.16 -24.55 22.11
CA PHE A 253 27.71 -23.78 20.96
C PHE A 253 26.43 -23.02 21.28
N SER A 254 26.44 -21.70 21.14
CA SER A 254 25.26 -20.84 21.27
C SER A 254 25.02 -20.10 19.96
N ALA A 255 23.77 -20.11 19.49
CA ALA A 255 23.36 -19.43 18.27
C ALA A 255 22.27 -18.40 18.57
N LYS A 256 22.43 -17.20 18.02
CA LYS A 256 21.45 -16.12 18.01
C LYS A 256 21.28 -15.63 16.58
N ALA A 257 20.11 -15.09 16.26
CA ALA A 257 19.88 -14.39 15.01
C ALA A 257 19.17 -13.06 15.28
N ILE A 258 19.46 -12.05 14.46
CA ILE A 258 18.68 -10.82 14.38
C ILE A 258 17.89 -10.87 13.08
N VAL A 259 16.58 -10.65 13.15
CA VAL A 259 15.70 -10.49 11.98
C VAL A 259 15.42 -9.00 11.80
N ILE A 260 15.58 -8.53 10.56
CA ILE A 260 15.23 -7.16 10.15
C ILE A 260 14.11 -7.30 9.13
N ASN A 261 12.95 -6.71 9.43
CA ASN A 261 11.74 -6.84 8.64
C ASN A 261 11.11 -5.47 8.39
N GLU A 262 11.12 -5.07 7.12
CA GLU A 262 10.39 -3.94 6.56
C GLU A 262 9.33 -4.44 5.56
N ALA A 263 9.28 -5.74 5.25
CA ALA A 263 8.51 -6.28 4.13
C ALA A 263 6.99 -6.32 4.36
N ALA A 264 6.56 -6.72 5.57
CA ALA A 264 5.16 -6.94 5.95
C ALA A 264 5.01 -7.14 7.46
N ASP A 265 3.79 -7.01 7.97
CA ASP A 265 3.44 -7.52 9.30
C ASP A 265 3.59 -9.04 9.36
N LEU A 266 4.26 -9.55 10.39
CA LEU A 266 4.45 -10.98 10.63
C LEU A 266 3.81 -11.36 11.97
N ARG A 267 2.72 -12.13 11.95
CA ARG A 267 1.97 -12.57 13.14
C ARG A 267 1.87 -14.09 13.16
N GLY A 268 2.50 -14.75 14.13
CA GLY A 268 2.44 -16.21 14.27
C GLY A 268 3.06 -16.99 13.10
N VAL A 269 4.07 -16.41 12.43
CA VAL A 269 4.61 -16.92 11.16
C VAL A 269 5.78 -17.87 11.38
N HIS A 270 5.87 -18.92 10.56
CA HIS A 270 7.05 -19.78 10.55
C HIS A 270 8.21 -19.11 9.78
N LEU A 271 9.37 -18.97 10.41
CA LEU A 271 10.56 -18.36 9.78
C LEU A 271 11.65 -19.40 9.52
N ASP A 272 12.03 -19.56 8.26
CA ASP A 272 13.18 -20.36 7.85
C ASP A 272 14.40 -19.46 7.68
N LEU A 273 15.48 -19.68 8.45
CA LEU A 273 16.71 -18.89 8.36
C LEU A 273 17.69 -19.54 7.37
N VAL A 274 17.68 -19.05 6.12
CA VAL A 274 18.45 -19.67 5.04
C VAL A 274 19.85 -19.06 4.93
N THR A 275 20.88 -19.90 5.04
CA THR A 275 22.28 -19.47 4.96
C THR A 275 22.78 -19.25 3.52
N GLY A 276 22.09 -19.84 2.53
CA GLY A 276 22.33 -19.63 1.10
C GLY A 276 21.61 -18.41 0.52
N PHE A 277 21.69 -18.26 -0.80
CA PHE A 277 20.99 -17.19 -1.54
C PHE A 277 20.30 -17.77 -2.77
N PRO A 278 19.08 -17.30 -3.11
CA PRO A 278 18.40 -17.76 -4.30
C PRO A 278 19.10 -17.20 -5.53
N ASN A 279 19.42 -18.06 -6.50
CA ASN A 279 19.98 -17.64 -7.78
C ASN A 279 18.84 -17.49 -8.80
N ILE A 280 18.30 -16.28 -8.92
CA ILE A 280 17.16 -16.00 -9.80
C ILE A 280 17.49 -14.85 -10.72
N GLN A 281 17.31 -15.11 -12.01
CA GLN A 281 17.48 -14.09 -13.04
C GLN A 281 16.44 -12.99 -12.83
N PHE A 282 16.87 -11.73 -12.87
CA PHE A 282 16.01 -10.57 -12.62
C PHE A 282 15.42 -10.51 -11.21
N GLY A 283 16.05 -11.17 -10.23
CA GLY A 283 15.62 -11.05 -8.83
C GLY A 283 15.51 -9.60 -8.35
N GLU A 284 16.33 -8.68 -8.87
CA GLU A 284 16.31 -7.21 -8.58
C GLU A 284 15.20 -6.42 -9.28
N VAL A 285 14.51 -7.02 -10.23
CA VAL A 285 13.44 -6.34 -10.99
C VAL A 285 12.12 -6.61 -10.29
N ASN A 286 11.31 -5.58 -10.06
CA ASN A 286 9.96 -5.76 -9.53
C ASN A 286 9.05 -6.42 -10.56
N SER A 287 8.19 -7.32 -10.10
CA SER A 287 7.15 -7.94 -10.93
C SER A 287 6.14 -6.90 -11.42
N PRO A 288 5.71 -6.96 -12.70
CA PRO A 288 4.63 -6.11 -13.22
C PRO A 288 3.32 -6.20 -12.43
N VAL A 289 3.06 -7.32 -11.73
CA VAL A 289 1.88 -7.50 -10.87
C VAL A 289 1.78 -6.42 -9.79
N ALA A 290 2.92 -5.85 -9.37
CA ALA A 290 2.95 -4.78 -8.39
C ALA A 290 2.59 -3.39 -8.94
N MET A 291 2.50 -3.25 -10.27
CA MET A 291 2.32 -1.98 -10.98
C MET A 291 3.20 -0.83 -10.48
N SER A 292 4.40 -1.16 -10.02
CA SER A 292 5.37 -0.20 -9.47
C SER A 292 6.02 0.70 -10.54
N GLN A 293 5.89 0.35 -11.82
CA GLN A 293 6.50 1.07 -12.94
C GLN A 293 5.67 0.89 -14.22
N ASN A 294 5.82 1.83 -15.16
CA ASN A 294 5.25 1.73 -16.50
C ASN A 294 6.08 0.77 -17.39
N LEU A 295 5.58 0.47 -18.59
CA LEU A 295 6.24 -0.44 -19.53
C LEU A 295 7.68 -0.01 -19.87
N GLU A 296 7.90 1.27 -20.13
CA GLU A 296 9.24 1.80 -20.43
C GLU A 296 10.21 1.56 -19.27
N GLY A 297 9.79 1.89 -18.04
CA GLY A 297 10.56 1.65 -16.82
C GLY A 297 10.88 0.17 -16.62
N PHE A 298 9.90 -0.70 -16.84
CA PHE A 298 10.08 -2.15 -16.78
C PHE A 298 11.10 -2.64 -17.80
N LEU A 299 10.98 -2.28 -19.08
CA LEU A 299 11.94 -2.69 -20.11
C LEU A 299 13.36 -2.18 -19.81
N ARG A 300 13.50 -0.94 -19.33
CA ARG A 300 14.80 -0.40 -18.87
C ARG A 300 15.37 -1.19 -17.69
N SER A 301 14.52 -1.59 -16.74
CA SER A 301 14.90 -2.38 -15.57
C SER A 301 15.37 -3.80 -15.96
N LEU A 302 14.74 -4.42 -16.98
CA LEU A 302 15.20 -5.70 -17.53
C LEU A 302 16.58 -5.57 -18.17
N THR A 303 16.81 -4.53 -18.98
CA THR A 303 18.13 -4.29 -19.61
C THR A 303 19.22 -4.07 -18.55
N ARG A 304 18.92 -3.32 -17.48
CA ARG A 304 19.84 -3.15 -16.34
C ARG A 304 20.00 -4.42 -15.51
N GLY A 305 18.94 -5.21 -15.34
CA GLY A 305 18.96 -6.50 -14.64
C GLY A 305 19.72 -7.60 -15.40
N ARG A 306 19.90 -7.44 -16.73
CA ARG A 306 20.81 -8.26 -17.53
C ARG A 306 22.28 -7.88 -17.33
N SER A 307 22.57 -6.63 -16.98
CA SER A 307 23.92 -6.11 -16.81
C SER A 307 24.60 -6.74 -15.58
N GLU A 308 25.59 -7.57 -15.89
CA GLU A 308 26.52 -8.25 -14.98
C GLU A 308 27.38 -7.28 -14.14
N SER A 309 27.34 -5.99 -14.44
CA SER A 309 28.13 -4.96 -13.75
C SER A 309 27.76 -4.83 -12.26
N ASN A 310 26.49 -5.02 -11.90
CA ASN A 310 26.07 -5.07 -10.49
C ASN A 310 26.34 -6.45 -9.83
N ARG A 311 26.51 -7.51 -10.65
CA ARG A 311 26.93 -8.83 -10.15
C ARG A 311 28.36 -8.81 -9.63
N ARG A 312 29.25 -7.94 -10.13
CA ARG A 312 30.61 -7.80 -9.56
C ARG A 312 30.60 -7.34 -8.10
N ARG A 313 29.74 -6.39 -7.70
CA ARG A 313 29.61 -5.97 -6.29
C ARG A 313 28.92 -7.01 -5.42
N GLY A 314 27.83 -7.62 -5.91
CA GLY A 314 27.13 -8.72 -5.23
C GLY A 314 28.01 -9.96 -5.03
N HIS A 315 28.78 -10.37 -6.05
CA HIS A 315 29.74 -11.48 -5.95
C HIS A 315 30.95 -11.13 -5.07
N THR A 316 31.39 -9.87 -5.01
CA THR A 316 32.45 -9.47 -4.07
C THR A 316 31.97 -9.56 -2.63
N MET A 317 30.72 -9.14 -2.34
CA MET A 317 30.09 -9.34 -1.03
C MET A 317 29.74 -10.80 -0.74
N GLN A 318 29.31 -11.58 -1.74
CA GLN A 318 29.03 -13.03 -1.61
C GLN A 318 30.30 -13.82 -1.32
N ARG A 319 31.41 -13.48 -1.99
CA ARG A 319 32.74 -14.04 -1.74
C ARG A 319 33.25 -13.59 -0.38
N GLN A 320 33.05 -12.33 0.02
CA GLN A 320 33.40 -11.85 1.37
C GLN A 320 32.54 -12.48 2.48
N ALA A 321 31.25 -12.75 2.25
CA ALA A 321 30.37 -13.39 3.24
C ALA A 321 30.67 -14.89 3.40
N MET A 322 31.03 -15.58 2.31
CA MET A 322 31.57 -16.95 2.38
C MET A 322 32.94 -16.98 3.06
N LEU A 323 33.82 -16.01 2.77
CA LEU A 323 35.14 -15.90 3.40
C LEU A 323 35.06 -15.46 4.88
N ARG A 324 34.05 -14.67 5.28
CA ARG A 324 33.79 -14.33 6.69
C ARG A 324 33.22 -15.49 7.51
N ASN A 325 32.72 -16.54 6.85
CA ASN A 325 32.38 -17.80 7.50
C ASN A 325 33.60 -18.72 7.69
N MET A 326 34.80 -18.33 7.23
CA MET A 326 36.03 -19.00 7.64
C MET A 326 36.45 -18.46 9.02
N PRO A 327 36.78 -19.34 9.98
CA PRO A 327 37.40 -18.91 11.23
C PRO A 327 38.74 -18.24 10.91
N MET A 328 38.80 -16.91 11.05
CA MET A 328 40.05 -16.15 10.98
C MET A 328 40.84 -16.41 12.27
N TYR A 329 41.57 -17.53 12.31
CA TYR A 329 42.72 -17.67 13.20
C TYR A 329 43.91 -16.99 12.53
N ALA A 330 44.11 -15.70 12.78
CA ALA A 330 45.39 -15.02 12.59
C ALA A 330 45.40 -13.63 13.24
N ASP A 331 46.05 -13.55 14.40
CA ASP A 331 46.92 -12.48 14.89
C ASP A 331 46.61 -11.03 14.47
N ASN A 332 45.61 -10.43 15.10
CA ASN A 332 45.59 -8.98 15.31
C ASN A 332 45.24 -8.68 16.77
N VAL A 333 46.24 -8.87 17.63
CA VAL A 333 46.25 -8.31 18.99
C VAL A 333 46.39 -6.79 18.83
N GLY A 334 45.31 -6.03 19.04
CA GLY A 334 45.44 -4.58 19.11
C GLY A 334 44.20 -3.70 18.94
N ALA A 335 43.02 -4.25 18.63
CA ALA A 335 41.80 -3.44 18.60
C ALA A 335 40.89 -3.82 19.77
N PRO A 336 40.47 -2.88 20.65
CA PRO A 336 39.48 -3.16 21.66
C PRO A 336 38.17 -3.53 20.95
N VAL A 337 37.82 -4.81 21.04
CA VAL A 337 36.51 -5.33 20.63
C VAL A 337 35.44 -4.55 21.40
N PRO A 338 34.42 -3.98 20.73
CA PRO A 338 33.27 -3.41 21.41
C PRO A 338 32.71 -4.47 22.35
N GLY A 339 32.58 -4.15 23.64
CA GLY A 339 32.08 -5.08 24.63
C GLY A 339 30.70 -5.60 24.22
N TYR A 340 30.65 -6.85 23.74
CA TYR A 340 29.39 -7.56 23.61
C TYR A 340 28.82 -7.65 25.01
N SER A 341 27.65 -7.07 25.21
CA SER A 341 26.87 -7.15 26.44
C SER A 341 26.86 -8.60 26.94
N THR A 342 27.72 -8.91 27.90
CA THR A 342 27.56 -10.09 28.75
C THR A 342 26.16 -9.99 29.33
N ALA A 343 25.35 -11.02 29.13
CA ALA A 343 24.03 -11.10 29.73
C ALA A 343 24.12 -10.66 31.20
N ARG A 344 23.33 -9.65 31.59
CA ARG A 344 23.17 -9.35 33.01
C ARG A 344 22.69 -10.64 33.67
N LYS A 345 23.46 -11.11 34.65
CA LYS A 345 23.13 -12.25 35.48
C LYS A 345 21.80 -11.92 36.18
N GLY A 346 20.76 -12.69 35.86
CA GLY A 346 19.44 -12.58 36.48
C GLY A 346 18.48 -11.67 35.72
N ILE A 347 17.64 -12.27 34.89
CA ILE A 347 16.17 -12.33 35.02
C ILE A 347 15.73 -13.34 33.96
N VAL A 348 15.24 -14.49 34.42
CA VAL A 348 14.45 -15.41 33.60
C VAL A 348 13.04 -14.83 33.62
N SER A 349 12.52 -14.42 32.47
CA SER A 349 11.09 -14.19 32.30
C SER A 349 10.46 -15.50 31.82
N GLU A 350 9.46 -15.98 32.55
CA GLU A 350 8.46 -16.94 32.05
C GLU A 350 7.84 -16.46 30.73
#